data_AF-C3MM84-F1
#
_entry.id   AF-C3MM84-F1
#
_cell.length_a   1.000
_cell.length_b   1.000
_cell.length_c   1.000
_cell.angle_alpha   90.00
_cell.angle_beta   90.00
_cell.angle_gamma   90.00
#
_symmetry.space_group_name_H-M   'P 1'
#
loop_
_entity.id
_entity.type
_entity.pdbx_description
1 polymer ?
#
loop_
_entity_poly.entity_id
_entity_poly.type
_entity_poly.pdbx_seq_one_letter_code
_entity_poly.pdbx_strand_id
1 'polypeptide(L)'
;MKFFTTIISVGPNEFSMMDLIASFINAFLLYAVTITVDLSTKTIIRFVFYFFIMTNYASFKEVLISYFNRYPYTLLPLYTKAYKNPLIVALKSALRHYPFTACLKNGDKVIITGKGYKIASYYAFLYLSHKKGKKINIIDIDENTIKVIYDTHEIIFKDYTAGDVIGVYVKEEYQDINVKDKTVIDCGAAIGDSAIYFSLKGAKRVIAIEAYPKIAKVAEENVKLNNLTNIWIVNAACGIDGFITVDSRLGGGPTPLINTNNGYTVPSYSLKSIIKNFQIEKGSVLKLDCEGCEYDFILNEDSSTLEYFDQVIMEYHYGYSLLKRKLENAGFKVKVTKPELWDNQFRRGLILGKLYAFRE
;
A
#
# COMPACT_ATOMS: atom_id res chain seq x y z
N MET A 1 -0.31 42.95 -11.83
CA MET A 1 -1.34 44.01 -11.68
C MET A 1 -2.58 43.57 -12.44
N LYS A 2 -3.72 43.49 -11.73
CA LYS A 2 -5.10 43.18 -12.16
C LYS A 2 -5.42 41.77 -12.70
N PHE A 3 -5.91 40.93 -11.79
CA PHE A 3 -6.83 39.83 -12.08
C PHE A 3 -8.16 40.41 -12.57
N PHE A 4 -8.73 39.86 -13.65
CA PHE A 4 -10.15 40.00 -13.97
C PHE A 4 -10.80 38.63 -13.85
N THR A 5 -11.61 38.48 -12.81
CA THR A 5 -12.54 37.36 -12.64
C THR A 5 -13.87 37.81 -13.25
N THR A 6 -14.25 37.26 -14.40
CA THR A 6 -15.61 37.45 -14.92
C THR A 6 -16.48 36.31 -14.40
N ILE A 7 -17.37 36.63 -13.46
CA ILE A 7 -18.48 35.77 -13.05
C ILE A 7 -19.60 36.00 -14.08
N ILE A 8 -19.96 34.98 -14.84
CA ILE A 8 -21.15 35.02 -15.71
C ILE A 8 -22.30 34.40 -14.92
N SER A 9 -23.32 35.22 -14.62
CA SER A 9 -24.63 34.80 -14.13
C SER A 9 -25.54 34.60 -15.35
N VAL A 10 -26.23 33.45 -15.44
CA VAL A 10 -27.29 33.22 -16.44
C VAL A 10 -28.52 32.61 -15.77
N GLY A 11 -29.69 33.14 -16.11
CA GLY A 11 -30.99 32.84 -15.51
C GLY A 11 -31.61 31.51 -15.95
N PRO A 12 -32.82 31.19 -15.43
CA PRO A 12 -33.44 29.88 -15.57
C PRO A 12 -34.16 29.79 -16.91
N ASN A 13 -33.87 28.73 -17.68
CA ASN A 13 -34.55 28.23 -18.88
C ASN A 13 -33.72 28.37 -20.17
N GLU A 14 -32.81 27.42 -20.37
CA GLU A 14 -32.51 26.77 -21.66
C GLU A 14 -31.46 25.68 -21.36
N PHE A 15 -31.85 24.40 -21.38
CA PHE A 15 -30.92 23.28 -21.15
C PHE A 15 -30.39 22.86 -22.52
N SER A 16 -29.22 23.37 -22.90
CA SER A 16 -28.58 23.10 -24.18
C SER A 16 -27.52 22.00 -24.05
N MET A 17 -27.11 21.38 -25.17
CA MET A 17 -26.02 20.39 -25.19
C MET A 17 -24.68 20.96 -24.66
N MET A 18 -24.53 22.30 -24.66
CA MET A 18 -23.41 23.00 -24.01
C MET A 18 -23.47 22.92 -22.48
N ASP A 19 -24.64 22.83 -21.86
CA ASP A 19 -24.80 22.68 -20.40
C ASP A 19 -24.50 21.25 -19.95
N LEU A 20 -24.81 20.25 -20.79
CA LEU A 20 -24.40 18.87 -20.56
C LEU A 20 -22.87 18.74 -20.64
N ILE A 21 -22.26 19.39 -21.64
CA ILE A 21 -20.80 19.47 -21.82
C ILE A 21 -20.15 20.28 -20.69
N ALA A 22 -20.74 21.39 -20.24
CA ALA A 22 -20.24 22.19 -19.12
C ALA A 22 -20.37 21.45 -17.78
N SER A 23 -21.40 20.62 -17.58
CA SER A 23 -21.51 19.76 -16.40
C SER A 23 -20.51 18.59 -16.43
N PHE A 24 -20.21 18.05 -17.62
CA PHE A 24 -19.14 17.08 -17.83
C PHE A 24 -17.75 17.68 -17.60
N ILE A 25 -17.54 18.94 -18.00
CA ILE A 25 -16.29 19.69 -17.79
C ILE A 25 -16.14 20.09 -16.30
N ASN A 26 -17.22 20.45 -15.61
CA ASN A 26 -17.18 20.73 -14.17
C ASN A 26 -17.00 19.46 -13.32
N ALA A 27 -17.43 18.29 -13.77
CA ALA A 27 -17.09 17.01 -13.15
C ALA A 27 -15.60 16.61 -13.35
N PHE A 28 -14.91 17.28 -14.30
CA PHE A 28 -13.48 17.20 -14.57
C PHE A 28 -12.68 18.39 -13.99
N LEU A 29 -13.19 19.07 -12.96
CA LEU A 29 -12.46 20.09 -12.20
C LEU A 29 -11.41 19.48 -11.25
N LEU A 30 -10.42 18.79 -11.84
CA LEU A 30 -9.07 18.68 -11.29
C LEU A 30 -7.99 18.93 -12.36
N TYR A 31 -8.40 19.46 -13.51
CA TYR A 31 -7.51 19.78 -14.63
C TYR A 31 -7.73 21.24 -15.03
N ALA A 32 -6.75 22.11 -14.77
CA ALA A 32 -6.72 23.39 -15.47
C ALA A 32 -6.19 23.13 -16.88
N VAL A 33 -7.09 22.83 -17.82
CA VAL A 33 -6.80 22.88 -19.25
C VAL A 33 -7.21 24.26 -19.74
N THR A 34 -6.25 25.11 -20.09
CA THR A 34 -6.58 26.33 -20.84
C THR A 34 -6.58 25.98 -22.31
N ILE A 35 -7.76 25.92 -22.92
CA ILE A 35 -7.94 25.79 -24.37
C ILE A 35 -8.23 27.18 -24.90
N THR A 36 -7.34 27.71 -25.75
CA THR A 36 -7.62 28.94 -26.49
C THR A 36 -8.10 28.56 -27.88
N VAL A 37 -9.38 28.81 -28.15
CA VAL A 37 -10.02 28.58 -29.45
C VAL A 37 -10.23 29.93 -30.13
N ASP A 38 -9.85 30.03 -31.40
CA ASP A 38 -10.26 31.15 -32.23
C ASP A 38 -11.72 30.92 -32.68
N LEU A 39 -12.61 31.76 -32.16
CA LEU A 39 -14.05 31.66 -32.41
C LEU A 39 -14.42 32.00 -33.85
N SER A 40 -13.56 32.67 -34.61
CA SER A 40 -13.82 33.01 -36.01
C SER A 40 -13.51 31.87 -36.97
N THR A 41 -12.48 31.07 -36.68
CA THR A 41 -12.03 29.95 -37.54
C THR A 41 -12.37 28.58 -36.97
N LYS A 42 -12.87 28.50 -35.73
CA LYS A 42 -13.07 27.26 -34.96
C LYS A 42 -11.80 26.40 -34.86
N THR A 43 -10.63 27.02 -34.91
CA THR A 43 -9.34 26.34 -34.83
C THR A 43 -8.77 26.46 -33.42
N ILE A 44 -8.24 25.37 -32.87
CA ILE A 44 -7.57 25.40 -31.56
C ILE A 44 -6.16 25.96 -31.76
N ILE A 45 -5.87 27.11 -31.15
CA ILE A 45 -4.60 27.82 -31.33
C ILE A 45 -3.55 27.38 -30.31
N ARG A 46 -3.95 27.01 -29.08
CA ARG A 46 -3.00 26.67 -28.02
C ARG A 46 -3.58 25.70 -26.99
N PHE A 47 -2.82 24.65 -26.69
CA PHE A 47 -3.03 23.74 -25.56
C PHE A 47 -1.98 24.03 -24.49
N VAL A 48 -2.41 24.38 -23.27
CA VAL A 48 -1.52 24.45 -22.11
C VAL A 48 -2.06 23.52 -21.03
N PHE A 49 -1.31 22.46 -20.73
CA PHE A 49 -1.58 21.58 -19.59
C PHE A 49 -0.95 22.18 -18.33
N TYR A 50 -1.77 22.52 -17.34
CA TYR A 50 -1.28 22.66 -15.98
C TYR A 50 -1.20 21.27 -15.35
N PHE A 51 -0.02 20.65 -15.40
CA PHE A 51 0.29 19.50 -14.56
C PHE A 51 0.44 20.01 -13.12
N PHE A 52 -0.54 19.75 -12.26
CA PHE A 52 -0.25 19.66 -10.83
C PHE A 52 0.75 18.53 -10.67
N ILE A 53 1.96 18.86 -10.22
CA ILE A 53 3.15 18.00 -10.03
C ILE A 53 2.76 16.52 -9.83
N MET A 54 2.67 15.79 -10.94
CA MET A 54 2.49 14.34 -10.93
C MET A 54 3.89 13.75 -10.79
N THR A 55 4.01 12.86 -9.81
CA THR A 55 5.24 12.21 -9.35
C THR A 55 6.22 11.89 -10.49
N ASN A 56 7.48 12.35 -10.37
CA ASN A 56 8.55 12.25 -11.40
C ASN A 56 8.85 10.83 -11.91
N TYR A 57 8.23 9.79 -11.37
CA TYR A 57 8.52 8.39 -11.67
C TYR A 57 7.47 7.68 -12.54
N ALA A 58 6.24 8.22 -12.66
CA ALA A 58 5.15 7.58 -13.40
C ALA A 58 5.12 8.03 -14.87
N SER A 59 4.90 7.11 -15.79
CA SER A 59 4.65 7.44 -17.19
C SER A 59 3.24 8.02 -17.40
N PHE A 60 3.05 8.78 -18.49
CA PHE A 60 1.74 9.32 -18.88
C PHE A 60 0.66 8.23 -19.01
N LYS A 61 1.03 7.04 -19.50
CA LYS A 61 0.13 5.90 -19.63
C LYS A 61 -0.36 5.39 -18.27
N GLU A 62 0.54 5.31 -17.29
CA GLU A 62 0.19 4.88 -15.92
C GLU A 62 -0.74 5.88 -15.26
N VAL A 63 -0.46 7.17 -15.42
CA VAL A 63 -1.34 8.25 -14.97
C VAL A 63 -2.75 8.04 -15.51
N LEU A 64 -2.91 7.91 -16.83
CA LEU A 64 -4.23 7.70 -17.44
C LEU A 64 -4.94 6.46 -16.91
N ILE A 65 -4.26 5.31 -16.83
CA ILE A 65 -4.86 4.05 -16.34
C ILE A 65 -5.27 4.17 -14.87
N SER A 66 -4.45 4.83 -14.04
CA SER A 66 -4.72 4.99 -12.60
C SER A 66 -6.00 5.78 -12.33
N TYR A 67 -6.31 6.79 -13.15
CA TYR A 67 -7.56 7.56 -13.04
C TYR A 67 -8.81 6.70 -13.30
N PHE A 68 -8.72 5.69 -14.17
CA PHE A 68 -9.80 4.74 -14.39
C PHE A 68 -9.89 3.68 -13.28
N ASN A 69 -8.78 3.38 -12.59
CA ASN A 69 -8.71 2.43 -11.49
C ASN A 69 -8.52 3.15 -10.14
N ARG A 70 -9.34 4.16 -9.86
CA ARG A 70 -9.27 4.83 -8.56
C ARG A 70 -9.69 3.86 -7.47
N TYR A 71 -8.84 3.63 -6.47
CA TYR A 71 -9.09 2.67 -5.39
C TYR A 71 -10.37 3.02 -4.62
N PRO A 72 -11.46 2.24 -4.73
CA PRO A 72 -12.69 2.56 -4.05
C PRO A 72 -12.99 1.47 -3.03
N TYR A 73 -12.36 1.50 -1.85
CA TYR A 73 -13.05 0.93 -0.69
C TYR A 73 -14.11 1.92 -0.23
N THR A 74 -15.23 1.93 -0.96
CA THR A 74 -16.47 2.23 -0.27
C THR A 74 -16.77 0.99 0.59
N LEU A 75 -16.73 1.16 1.91
CA LEU A 75 -16.97 0.08 2.87
C LEU A 75 -18.32 -0.59 2.64
N LEU A 76 -19.29 0.16 2.10
CA LEU A 76 -20.64 -0.33 1.88
C LEU A 76 -20.70 -1.46 0.82
N PRO A 77 -20.13 -1.34 -0.41
CA PRO A 77 -20.00 -2.47 -1.33
C PRO A 77 -19.29 -3.72 -0.78
N LEU A 78 -18.31 -3.55 0.11
CA LEU A 78 -17.71 -4.69 0.81
C LEU A 78 -18.74 -5.33 1.75
N TYR A 79 -19.42 -4.51 2.55
CA TYR A 79 -20.39 -4.98 3.54
C TYR A 79 -21.61 -5.62 2.88
N THR A 80 -22.09 -5.09 1.75
CA THR A 80 -23.23 -5.68 1.01
C THR A 80 -22.91 -7.06 0.48
N LYS A 81 -21.64 -7.39 0.24
CA LYS A 81 -21.22 -8.74 -0.15
C LYS A 81 -21.17 -9.70 1.04
N ALA A 82 -20.83 -9.22 2.24
CA ALA A 82 -20.54 -10.06 3.41
C ALA A 82 -21.67 -10.20 4.45
N TYR A 83 -22.34 -9.10 4.79
CA TYR A 83 -23.32 -9.03 5.88
C TYR A 83 -24.76 -9.15 5.40
N LYS A 84 -25.66 -9.65 6.27
CA LYS A 84 -27.11 -9.64 6.02
C LYS A 84 -27.69 -8.23 6.07
N ASN A 85 -27.21 -7.39 7.01
CA ASN A 85 -27.70 -6.02 7.23
C ASN A 85 -26.57 -4.98 7.04
N PRO A 86 -26.05 -4.80 5.80
CA PRO A 86 -24.84 -4.01 5.55
C PRO A 86 -24.95 -2.53 5.95
N LEU A 87 -26.12 -1.91 5.76
CA LEU A 87 -26.36 -0.52 6.14
C LEU A 87 -26.30 -0.31 7.66
N ILE A 88 -26.86 -1.26 8.43
CA ILE A 88 -26.81 -1.21 9.90
C ILE A 88 -25.36 -1.34 10.37
N VAL A 89 -24.59 -2.27 9.78
CA VAL A 89 -23.17 -2.45 10.12
C VAL A 89 -22.38 -1.19 9.79
N ALA A 90 -22.57 -0.61 8.59
CA ALA A 90 -21.92 0.65 8.20
C ALA A 90 -22.26 1.80 9.14
N LEU A 91 -23.54 2.00 9.45
CA LEU A 91 -24.01 3.08 10.31
C LEU A 91 -23.50 2.94 11.74
N LYS A 92 -23.64 1.77 12.36
CA LYS A 92 -23.13 1.51 13.71
C LYS A 92 -21.61 1.68 13.78
N SER A 93 -20.89 1.27 12.72
CA SER A 93 -19.44 1.44 12.65
C SER A 93 -19.04 2.91 12.55
N ALA A 94 -19.75 3.68 11.71
CA ALA A 94 -19.51 5.12 11.54
C ALA A 94 -19.84 5.92 12.80
N LEU A 95 -20.95 5.61 13.47
CA LEU A 95 -21.38 6.24 14.73
C LEU A 95 -20.60 5.76 15.95
N ARG A 96 -19.68 4.80 15.78
CA ARG A 96 -18.87 4.19 16.85
C ARG A 96 -19.71 3.56 17.98
N HIS A 97 -20.88 3.00 17.66
CA HIS A 97 -21.75 2.31 18.62
C HIS A 97 -21.26 0.88 18.84
N TYR A 98 -20.20 0.72 19.63
CA TYR A 98 -19.60 -0.57 19.98
C TYR A 98 -19.86 -0.95 21.45
N PRO A 99 -19.82 -2.26 21.80
CA PRO A 99 -19.78 -3.39 20.88
C PRO A 99 -21.14 -3.63 20.23
N PHE A 100 -21.17 -4.27 19.05
CA PHE A 100 -22.41 -4.76 18.47
C PHE A 100 -22.21 -6.06 17.70
N THR A 101 -23.26 -6.88 17.65
CA THR A 101 -23.27 -8.13 16.88
C THR A 101 -23.72 -7.86 15.44
N ALA A 102 -22.98 -8.40 14.47
CA ALA A 102 -23.35 -8.45 13.06
C ALA A 102 -23.54 -9.90 12.61
N CYS A 103 -24.42 -10.13 11.63
CA CYS A 103 -24.67 -11.45 11.05
C CYS A 103 -24.13 -11.49 9.62
N LEU A 104 -23.23 -12.41 9.35
CA LEU A 104 -22.71 -12.73 8.04
C LEU A 104 -23.79 -13.46 7.20
N LYS A 105 -23.65 -13.42 5.88
CA LYS A 105 -24.65 -14.02 4.98
C LYS A 105 -24.76 -15.54 5.10
N ASN A 106 -23.71 -16.23 5.55
CA ASN A 106 -23.75 -17.66 5.87
C ASN A 106 -24.47 -17.97 7.21
N GLY A 107 -24.87 -16.95 7.98
CA GLY A 107 -25.58 -17.11 9.25
C GLY A 107 -24.71 -16.88 10.49
N ASP A 108 -23.39 -16.88 10.34
CA ASP A 108 -22.46 -16.69 11.45
C ASP A 108 -22.66 -15.32 12.11
N LYS A 109 -22.48 -15.30 13.43
CA LYS A 109 -22.54 -14.08 14.23
C LYS A 109 -21.14 -13.67 14.63
N VAL A 110 -20.80 -12.42 14.38
CA VAL A 110 -19.50 -11.82 14.73
C VAL A 110 -19.73 -10.62 15.65
N ILE A 111 -18.84 -10.45 16.63
CA ILE A 111 -18.88 -9.33 17.57
C ILE A 111 -17.89 -8.28 17.09
N ILE A 112 -18.36 -7.05 16.90
CA ILE A 112 -17.55 -5.90 16.51
C ILE A 112 -17.29 -5.10 17.77
N THR A 113 -16.04 -5.14 18.25
CA THR A 113 -15.64 -4.75 19.61
C THR A 113 -15.07 -3.33 19.73
N GLY A 114 -14.56 -2.74 18.64
CA GLY A 114 -13.95 -1.41 18.65
C GLY A 114 -13.12 -1.11 17.39
N LYS A 115 -12.42 0.03 17.33
CA LYS A 115 -11.59 0.50 16.19
C LYS A 115 -12.29 0.76 14.84
N GLY A 116 -13.45 1.41 14.88
CA GLY A 116 -14.07 1.93 13.66
C GLY A 116 -14.51 0.82 12.70
N TYR A 117 -14.49 1.13 11.40
CA TYR A 117 -14.86 0.17 10.36
C TYR A 117 -13.88 -1.01 10.18
N LYS A 118 -12.71 -1.01 10.83
CA LYS A 118 -11.65 -1.99 10.56
C LYS A 118 -12.08 -3.41 10.93
N ILE A 119 -12.58 -3.67 12.14
CA ILE A 119 -13.02 -5.02 12.56
C ILE A 119 -14.17 -5.52 11.66
N ALA A 120 -15.14 -4.67 11.37
CA ALA A 120 -16.23 -5.01 10.45
C ALA A 120 -15.72 -5.35 9.04
N SER A 121 -14.70 -4.65 8.54
CA SER A 121 -14.05 -4.97 7.27
C SER A 121 -13.26 -6.27 7.34
N TYR A 122 -12.58 -6.57 8.44
CA TYR A 122 -11.83 -7.81 8.63
C TYR A 122 -12.74 -9.04 8.50
N TYR A 123 -13.84 -9.08 9.25
CA TYR A 123 -14.82 -10.16 9.12
C TYR A 123 -15.44 -10.24 7.72
N ALA A 124 -15.64 -9.09 7.05
CA ALA A 124 -16.14 -9.09 5.67
C ALA A 124 -15.13 -9.71 4.69
N PHE A 125 -13.85 -9.35 4.79
CA PHE A 125 -12.79 -9.93 3.98
C PHE A 125 -12.60 -11.43 4.27
N LEU A 126 -12.65 -11.83 5.54
CA LEU A 126 -12.57 -13.22 5.95
C LEU A 126 -13.70 -14.07 5.35
N TYR A 127 -14.93 -13.59 5.43
CA TYR A 127 -16.07 -14.26 4.81
C TYR A 127 -15.88 -14.42 3.29
N LEU A 128 -15.32 -13.42 2.62
CA LEU A 128 -15.06 -13.50 1.18
C LEU A 128 -13.86 -14.39 0.83
N SER A 129 -12.87 -14.53 1.70
CA SER A 129 -11.72 -15.42 1.48
C SER A 129 -12.09 -16.89 1.69
N HIS A 130 -12.95 -17.19 2.66
CA HIS A 130 -13.50 -18.54 2.85
C HIS A 130 -14.25 -19.05 1.61
N LYS A 131 -14.99 -18.16 0.93
CA LYS A 131 -15.63 -18.49 -0.36
C LYS A 131 -14.64 -18.86 -1.47
N LYS A 132 -13.37 -18.46 -1.33
CA LYS A 132 -12.29 -18.81 -2.24
C LYS A 132 -11.45 -20.00 -1.73
N GLY A 133 -11.90 -20.69 -0.67
CA GLY A 133 -11.21 -21.85 -0.10
C GLY A 133 -9.97 -21.53 0.74
N LYS A 134 -9.75 -20.27 1.12
CA LYS A 134 -8.61 -19.87 1.96
C LYS A 134 -8.77 -20.38 3.39
N LYS A 135 -7.72 -20.97 3.95
CA LYS A 135 -7.67 -21.55 5.31
C LYS A 135 -7.13 -20.54 6.31
N ILE A 136 -7.89 -19.47 6.53
CA ILE A 136 -7.59 -18.48 7.57
C ILE A 136 -8.83 -18.26 8.43
N ASN A 137 -8.69 -18.17 9.74
CA ASN A 137 -9.78 -17.84 10.66
C ASN A 137 -9.31 -16.86 11.71
N ILE A 138 -10.16 -15.92 12.12
CA ILE A 138 -9.91 -15.09 13.30
C ILE A 138 -10.44 -15.85 14.52
N ILE A 139 -9.55 -16.15 15.47
CA ILE A 139 -9.89 -16.82 16.74
C ILE A 139 -10.38 -15.79 17.76
N ASP A 140 -9.65 -14.67 17.83
CA ASP A 140 -9.88 -13.62 18.80
C ASP A 140 -9.44 -12.29 18.18
N ILE A 141 -10.20 -11.23 18.47
CA ILE A 141 -9.89 -9.89 18.00
C ILE A 141 -10.44 -8.87 19.01
N ASP A 142 -9.52 -8.10 19.56
CA ASP A 142 -9.82 -6.97 20.43
C ASP A 142 -9.29 -5.67 19.80
N GLU A 143 -9.26 -4.60 20.59
CA GLU A 143 -8.81 -3.30 20.11
C GLU A 143 -7.34 -3.29 19.71
N ASN A 144 -6.46 -4.06 20.37
CA ASN A 144 -5.03 -4.03 20.14
C ASN A 144 -4.50 -5.30 19.48
N THR A 145 -5.18 -6.42 19.63
CA THR A 145 -4.66 -7.74 19.30
C THR A 145 -5.58 -8.45 18.32
N ILE A 146 -5.00 -9.16 17.36
CA ILE A 146 -5.70 -10.15 16.54
C ILE A 146 -4.97 -11.49 16.65
N LYS A 147 -5.74 -12.55 16.85
CA LYS A 147 -5.27 -13.94 16.76
C LYS A 147 -5.94 -14.61 15.58
N VAL A 148 -5.14 -15.24 14.75
CA VAL A 148 -5.60 -15.95 13.56
C VAL A 148 -5.07 -17.37 13.54
N ILE A 149 -5.86 -18.31 13.04
CA ILE A 149 -5.34 -19.57 12.50
C ILE A 149 -5.09 -19.33 11.02
N TYR A 150 -3.86 -19.50 10.57
CA TYR A 150 -3.48 -19.44 9.16
C TYR A 150 -2.81 -20.75 8.75
N ASP A 151 -3.41 -21.43 7.77
CA ASP A 151 -3.12 -22.83 7.44
C ASP A 151 -3.27 -23.74 8.67
N THR A 152 -2.15 -24.05 9.34
CA THR A 152 -2.08 -24.88 10.56
C THR A 152 -1.46 -24.13 11.74
N HIS A 153 -1.12 -22.86 11.58
CA HIS A 153 -0.40 -22.06 12.58
C HIS A 153 -1.37 -21.11 13.28
N GLU A 154 -1.32 -21.09 14.61
CA GLU A 154 -1.91 -20.00 15.38
C GLU A 154 -0.91 -18.84 15.44
N ILE A 155 -1.36 -17.65 15.02
CA ILE A 155 -0.55 -16.44 14.93
C ILE A 155 -1.23 -15.33 15.72
N ILE A 156 -0.47 -14.58 16.48
CA ILE A 156 -0.92 -13.40 17.22
C ILE A 156 -0.20 -12.15 16.76
N PHE A 157 -0.94 -11.07 16.52
CA PHE A 157 -0.38 -9.75 16.25
C PHE A 157 -0.91 -8.74 17.27
N LYS A 158 0.00 -8.10 17.99
CA LYS A 158 -0.24 -6.85 18.69
C LYS A 158 -0.15 -5.67 17.72
N ASP A 159 -0.91 -4.63 18.06
CA ASP A 159 -1.13 -3.44 17.27
C ASP A 159 -1.36 -3.73 15.78
N TYR A 160 -2.21 -4.73 15.52
CA TYR A 160 -2.46 -5.25 14.17
C TYR A 160 -2.93 -4.19 13.17
N THR A 161 -3.41 -3.05 13.65
CA THR A 161 -3.86 -1.93 12.82
C THR A 161 -2.75 -1.06 12.24
N ALA A 162 -1.52 -1.22 12.74
CA ALA A 162 -0.30 -0.64 12.21
C ALA A 162 0.37 -1.54 11.15
N GLY A 163 -0.17 -2.73 10.88
CA GLY A 163 0.19 -3.58 9.74
C GLY A 163 -0.96 -3.77 8.75
N ASP A 164 -0.82 -4.77 7.88
CA ASP A 164 -1.82 -5.20 6.90
C ASP A 164 -2.06 -6.72 6.93
N VAL A 165 -2.60 -7.21 8.05
CA VAL A 165 -2.97 -8.62 8.20
C VAL A 165 -3.93 -9.10 7.09
N ILE A 166 -4.78 -8.23 6.56
CA ILE A 166 -5.70 -8.57 5.46
C ILE A 166 -4.95 -8.76 4.14
N GLY A 167 -4.07 -7.84 3.77
CA GLY A 167 -3.22 -7.99 2.59
C GLY A 167 -2.36 -9.25 2.67
N VAL A 168 -1.64 -9.40 3.78
CA VAL A 168 -0.66 -10.48 3.95
C VAL A 168 -1.31 -11.86 4.04
N TYR A 169 -2.36 -12.05 4.85
CA TYR A 169 -2.88 -13.39 5.16
C TYR A 169 -4.22 -13.72 4.50
N VAL A 170 -5.08 -12.71 4.25
CA VAL A 170 -6.41 -12.95 3.67
C VAL A 170 -6.39 -12.88 2.15
N LYS A 171 -5.69 -11.88 1.60
CA LYS A 171 -5.49 -11.75 0.15
C LYS A 171 -4.27 -12.53 -0.34
N GLU A 172 -3.35 -12.87 0.57
CA GLU A 172 -2.08 -13.56 0.30
C GLU A 172 -1.30 -12.89 -0.83
N GLU A 173 -1.03 -11.61 -0.63
CA GLU A 173 -0.43 -10.74 -1.64
C GLU A 173 0.97 -11.17 -2.07
N TYR A 174 1.63 -11.99 -1.25
CA TYR A 174 2.95 -12.54 -1.49
C TYR A 174 2.95 -14.05 -1.81
N GLN A 175 1.80 -14.65 -2.14
CA GLN A 175 1.72 -16.10 -2.41
C GLN A 175 2.51 -16.57 -3.64
N ASP A 176 2.77 -15.66 -4.59
CA ASP A 176 3.41 -15.97 -5.86
C ASP A 176 4.94 -16.00 -5.79
N ILE A 177 5.54 -15.68 -4.64
CA ILE A 177 6.99 -15.79 -4.42
C ILE A 177 7.36 -17.03 -3.64
N ASN A 178 8.40 -17.72 -4.08
CA ASN A 178 8.94 -18.87 -3.38
C ASN A 178 10.06 -18.41 -2.42
N VAL A 179 9.78 -18.39 -1.13
CA VAL A 179 10.76 -18.04 -0.09
C VAL A 179 11.39 -19.25 0.59
N LYS A 180 10.95 -20.47 0.24
CA LYS A 180 11.38 -21.69 0.92
C LYS A 180 12.90 -21.86 0.85
N ASP A 181 13.52 -22.08 2.00
CA ASP A 181 14.97 -22.26 2.19
C ASP A 181 15.82 -21.07 1.71
N LYS A 182 15.21 -19.90 1.46
CA LYS A 182 15.87 -18.67 1.02
C LYS A 182 15.97 -17.64 2.14
N THR A 183 16.93 -16.74 2.02
CA THR A 183 16.99 -15.51 2.80
C THR A 183 16.04 -14.47 2.20
N VAL A 184 15.23 -13.84 3.03
CA VAL A 184 14.31 -12.76 2.64
C VAL A 184 14.76 -11.46 3.26
N ILE A 185 14.88 -10.40 2.45
CA ILE A 185 14.97 -9.03 2.93
C ILE A 185 13.56 -8.43 2.84
N ASP A 186 13.01 -8.00 3.95
CA ASP A 186 11.69 -7.40 4.06
C ASP A 186 11.82 -5.92 4.43
N CYS A 187 11.75 -5.05 3.41
CA CYS A 187 11.86 -3.60 3.59
C CYS A 187 10.48 -2.98 3.81
N GLY A 188 10.34 -2.23 4.91
CA GLY A 188 9.06 -1.74 5.40
C GLY A 188 8.30 -2.86 6.12
N ALA A 189 8.93 -3.44 7.14
CA ALA A 189 8.42 -4.59 7.86
C ALA A 189 7.17 -4.28 8.70
N ALA A 190 6.88 -2.99 8.96
CA ALA A 190 5.77 -2.56 9.81
C ALA A 190 5.79 -3.34 11.14
N ILE A 191 4.69 -4.00 11.50
CA ILE A 191 4.57 -4.79 12.74
C ILE A 191 5.13 -6.22 12.62
N GLY A 192 5.90 -6.52 11.57
CA GLY A 192 6.49 -7.82 11.28
C GLY A 192 5.51 -8.85 10.68
N ASP A 193 4.35 -8.42 10.20
CA ASP A 193 3.32 -9.30 9.64
C ASP A 193 3.77 -10.05 8.39
N SER A 194 4.41 -9.37 7.45
CA SER A 194 5.00 -9.98 6.26
C SER A 194 6.24 -10.82 6.59
N ALA A 195 7.10 -10.38 7.53
CA ALA A 195 8.21 -11.18 8.02
C ALA A 195 7.79 -12.53 8.62
N ILE A 196 6.77 -12.51 9.47
CA ILE A 196 6.16 -13.71 10.06
C ILE A 196 5.57 -14.59 8.95
N TYR A 197 4.89 -14.00 7.97
CA TYR A 197 4.36 -14.74 6.82
C TYR A 197 5.46 -15.49 6.06
N PHE A 198 6.59 -14.83 5.76
CA PHE A 198 7.70 -15.45 5.05
C PHE A 198 8.36 -16.58 5.85
N SER A 199 8.50 -16.39 7.17
CA SER A 199 8.97 -17.47 8.06
C SER A 199 8.06 -18.70 7.99
N LEU A 200 6.74 -18.52 8.05
CA LEU A 200 5.76 -19.61 7.95
C LEU A 200 5.71 -20.27 6.56
N LYS A 201 6.10 -19.54 5.51
CA LYS A 201 6.28 -20.10 4.15
C LYS A 201 7.63 -20.79 3.95
N GLY A 202 8.42 -20.94 5.01
CA GLY A 202 9.65 -21.73 5.02
C GLY A 202 10.91 -20.93 4.69
N ALA A 203 10.90 -19.60 4.84
CA ALA A 203 12.13 -18.82 4.72
C ALA A 203 13.21 -19.32 5.70
N LYS A 204 14.44 -19.49 5.19
CA LYS A 204 15.60 -19.87 6.00
C LYS A 204 15.89 -18.81 7.06
N ARG A 205 15.85 -17.55 6.66
CA ARG A 205 15.91 -16.38 7.54
C ARG A 205 15.22 -15.18 6.90
N VAL A 206 14.74 -14.27 7.73
CA VAL A 206 14.14 -13.01 7.32
C VAL A 206 14.87 -11.86 8.00
N ILE A 207 15.38 -10.91 7.22
CA ILE A 207 15.92 -9.64 7.70
C ILE A 207 14.87 -8.57 7.42
N ALA A 208 14.13 -8.19 8.45
CA ALA A 208 13.00 -7.27 8.36
C ALA A 208 13.41 -5.88 8.86
N ILE A 209 13.25 -4.87 8.00
CA ILE A 209 13.78 -3.52 8.22
C ILE A 209 12.61 -2.56 8.41
N GLU A 210 12.60 -1.84 9.54
CA GLU A 210 11.58 -0.87 9.90
C GLU A 210 12.22 0.42 10.45
N ALA A 211 11.87 1.55 9.85
CA ALA A 211 12.49 2.83 10.17
C ALA A 211 12.01 3.41 11.51
N TYR A 212 10.73 3.22 11.86
CA TYR A 212 10.12 3.82 13.04
C TYR A 212 10.36 2.97 14.30
N PRO A 213 11.11 3.47 15.30
CA PRO A 213 11.55 2.65 16.44
C PRO A 213 10.43 2.00 17.24
N LYS A 214 9.30 2.70 17.43
CA LYS A 214 8.14 2.15 18.15
C LYS A 214 7.50 0.98 17.39
N ILE A 215 7.45 1.08 16.07
CA ILE A 215 6.87 0.06 15.20
C ILE A 215 7.81 -1.14 15.11
N ALA A 216 9.12 -0.90 14.96
CA ALA A 216 10.13 -1.95 15.04
C ALA A 216 10.06 -2.74 16.37
N LYS A 217 9.86 -2.05 17.49
CA LYS A 217 9.66 -2.71 18.79
C LYS A 217 8.40 -3.60 18.82
N VAL A 218 7.29 -3.13 18.25
CA VAL A 218 6.07 -3.95 18.11
C VAL A 218 6.34 -5.18 17.23
N ALA A 219 7.09 -5.02 16.14
CA ALA A 219 7.49 -6.14 15.29
C ALA A 219 8.32 -7.19 16.05
N GLU A 220 9.30 -6.76 16.85
CA GLU A 220 10.06 -7.66 17.71
C GLU A 220 9.19 -8.40 18.73
N GLU A 221 8.22 -7.70 19.34
CA GLU A 221 7.26 -8.33 20.24
C GLU A 221 6.40 -9.37 19.51
N ASN A 222 5.91 -9.06 18.31
CA ASN A 222 5.13 -9.99 17.51
C ASN A 222 5.94 -11.24 17.12
N VAL A 223 7.20 -11.07 16.68
CA VAL A 223 8.09 -12.22 16.39
C VAL A 223 8.25 -13.12 17.62
N LYS A 224 8.48 -12.52 18.80
CA LYS A 224 8.62 -13.25 20.07
C LYS A 224 7.33 -13.96 20.48
N LEU A 225 6.18 -13.31 20.35
CA LEU A 225 4.87 -13.88 20.70
C LEU A 225 4.50 -15.10 19.86
N ASN A 226 5.03 -15.18 18.63
CA ASN A 226 4.82 -16.30 17.72
C ASN A 226 5.95 -17.35 17.80
N ASN A 227 6.89 -17.22 18.75
CA ASN A 227 8.00 -18.15 18.98
C ASN A 227 8.87 -18.40 17.73
N LEU A 228 9.06 -17.37 16.89
CA LEU A 228 9.86 -17.46 15.68
C LEU A 228 11.29 -16.99 15.93
N THR A 229 12.27 -17.80 15.51
CA THR A 229 13.71 -17.57 15.79
C THR A 229 14.53 -17.22 14.55
N ASN A 230 13.93 -17.29 13.37
CA ASN A 230 14.57 -17.04 12.08
C ASN A 230 14.27 -15.64 11.51
N ILE A 231 13.78 -14.71 12.35
CA ILE A 231 13.44 -13.34 11.94
C ILE A 231 14.28 -12.35 12.75
N TRP A 232 14.98 -11.46 12.06
CA TRP A 232 15.72 -10.35 12.65
C TRP A 232 15.05 -9.04 12.28
N ILE A 233 14.51 -8.35 13.29
CA ILE A 233 14.02 -6.98 13.12
C ILE A 233 15.20 -6.02 13.25
N VAL A 234 15.35 -5.14 12.27
CA VAL A 234 16.40 -4.14 12.19
C VAL A 234 15.74 -2.76 12.19
N ASN A 235 15.94 -1.98 13.25
CA ASN A 235 15.47 -0.61 13.29
C ASN A 235 16.38 0.30 12.47
N ALA A 236 16.09 0.39 11.17
CA ALA A 236 16.82 1.19 10.20
C ALA A 236 15.89 1.63 9.06
N ALA A 237 16.25 2.70 8.36
CA ALA A 237 15.62 3.07 7.11
C ALA A 237 16.27 2.37 5.92
N CYS A 238 15.49 2.13 4.87
CA CYS A 238 15.98 1.71 3.56
C CYS A 238 16.15 2.94 2.67
N GLY A 239 17.34 3.13 2.11
CA GLY A 239 17.61 4.29 1.26
C GLY A 239 19.11 4.51 1.03
N ILE A 240 19.56 5.75 1.22
CA ILE A 240 20.98 6.08 1.10
C ILE A 240 21.68 5.81 2.43
N ASP A 241 22.91 5.30 2.39
CA ASP A 241 23.71 5.05 3.60
C ASP A 241 23.92 6.33 4.41
N GLY A 242 23.67 6.25 5.72
CA GLY A 242 23.85 7.37 6.63
C GLY A 242 22.89 7.31 7.81
N PHE A 243 22.35 8.46 8.20
CA PHE A 243 21.39 8.58 9.28
C PHE A 243 20.22 9.44 8.86
N ILE A 244 19.03 9.10 9.34
CA ILE A 244 17.80 9.87 9.15
C ILE A 244 17.11 10.03 10.50
N THR A 245 16.44 11.17 10.69
CA THR A 245 15.68 11.43 11.90
C THR A 245 14.19 11.28 11.60
N VAL A 246 13.51 10.43 12.36
CA VAL A 246 12.08 10.11 12.18
C VAL A 246 11.25 10.53 13.39
N ASP A 247 10.03 11.02 13.15
CA ASP A 247 9.11 11.38 14.24
C ASP A 247 8.64 10.12 14.98
N SER A 248 8.88 10.10 16.30
CA SER A 248 8.50 9.04 17.22
C SER A 248 7.00 8.73 17.32
N ARG A 249 6.15 9.59 16.78
CA ARG A 249 4.68 9.47 16.83
C ARG A 249 4.10 8.91 15.54
N LEU A 250 4.94 8.78 14.51
CA LEU A 250 4.56 8.24 13.21
C LEU A 250 5.02 6.79 13.08
N GLY A 251 4.57 6.16 11.99
CA GLY A 251 4.91 4.79 11.60
C GLY A 251 3.69 3.88 11.53
N GLY A 252 3.88 2.73 10.89
CA GLY A 252 2.83 1.75 10.65
C GLY A 252 1.84 2.20 9.57
N GLY A 253 1.11 1.24 9.00
CA GLY A 253 0.21 1.46 7.87
C GLY A 253 0.89 2.26 6.75
N PRO A 254 0.16 3.14 6.04
CA PRO A 254 0.69 3.84 4.87
C PRO A 254 1.43 5.13 5.23
N THR A 255 2.42 5.02 6.12
CA THR A 255 3.22 6.15 6.57
C THR A 255 4.52 6.22 5.78
N PRO A 256 4.72 7.24 4.92
CA PRO A 256 5.97 7.41 4.21
C PRO A 256 7.11 7.77 5.16
N LEU A 257 8.34 7.42 4.78
CA LEU A 257 9.52 7.89 5.48
C LEU A 257 9.62 9.43 5.37
N ILE A 258 9.51 10.11 6.51
CA ILE A 258 9.58 11.58 6.60
C ILE A 258 10.76 11.95 7.49
N ASN A 259 11.76 12.60 6.89
CA ASN A 259 12.89 13.16 7.64
C ASN A 259 12.42 14.39 8.43
N THR A 260 12.69 14.43 9.72
CA THR A 260 12.32 15.53 10.61
C THR A 260 13.55 16.07 11.34
N ASN A 261 13.50 17.34 11.76
CA ASN A 261 14.58 17.91 12.58
C ASN A 261 14.54 17.43 14.04
N ASN A 262 13.38 16.95 14.49
CA ASN A 262 13.14 16.48 15.85
C ASN A 262 12.59 15.05 15.79
N GLY A 263 13.18 14.14 16.55
CA GLY A 263 12.78 12.74 16.55
C GLY A 263 13.89 11.79 16.99
N TYR A 264 13.79 10.55 16.56
CA TYR A 264 14.82 9.53 16.77
C TYR A 264 15.68 9.43 15.52
N THR A 265 16.99 9.52 15.71
CA THR A 265 17.96 9.27 14.64
C THR A 265 18.20 7.76 14.53
N VAL A 266 17.93 7.22 13.35
CA VAL A 266 18.14 5.80 13.01
C VAL A 266 19.12 5.70 11.86
N PRO A 267 19.90 4.60 11.76
CA PRO A 267 20.70 4.36 10.58
C PRO A 267 19.82 4.19 9.35
N SER A 268 20.33 4.62 8.20
CA SER A 268 19.76 4.34 6.88
C SER A 268 20.77 3.51 6.11
N TYR A 269 20.32 2.46 5.43
CA TYR A 269 21.16 1.57 4.65
C TYR A 269 20.73 1.47 3.20
N SER A 270 21.72 1.47 2.30
CA SER A 270 21.57 1.04 0.91
C SER A 270 21.36 -0.46 0.83
N LEU A 271 20.80 -0.93 -0.30
CA LEU A 271 20.60 -2.35 -0.54
C LEU A 271 21.96 -3.07 -0.56
N LYS A 272 22.97 -2.45 -1.16
CA LYS A 272 24.36 -2.95 -1.13
C LYS A 272 24.89 -3.09 0.29
N SER A 273 24.67 -2.10 1.15
CA SER A 273 25.08 -2.15 2.55
C SER A 273 24.32 -3.22 3.34
N ILE A 274 23.03 -3.40 3.10
CA ILE A 274 22.25 -4.49 3.71
C ILE A 274 22.81 -5.84 3.29
N ILE A 275 23.10 -6.05 2.00
CA ILE A 275 23.70 -7.29 1.50
C ILE A 275 25.01 -7.60 2.23
N LYS A 276 25.88 -6.59 2.35
CA LYS A 276 27.17 -6.73 3.02
C LYS A 276 27.03 -6.98 4.53
N ASN A 277 26.27 -6.14 5.23
CA ASN A 277 26.18 -6.12 6.69
C ASN A 277 25.48 -7.38 7.23
N PHE A 278 24.47 -7.88 6.52
CA PHE A 278 23.72 -9.07 6.91
C PHE A 278 24.18 -10.34 6.19
N GLN A 279 25.26 -10.25 5.42
CA GLN A 279 25.88 -11.37 4.69
C GLN A 279 24.85 -12.10 3.82
N ILE A 280 24.09 -11.36 3.01
CA ILE A 280 23.02 -11.90 2.18
C ILE A 280 23.63 -12.74 1.06
N GLU A 281 23.14 -13.96 0.90
CA GLU A 281 23.57 -14.87 -0.15
C GLU A 281 22.86 -14.60 -1.49
N LYS A 282 23.50 -15.00 -2.59
CA LYS A 282 22.81 -15.07 -3.89
C LYS A 282 21.65 -16.06 -3.83
N GLY A 283 20.60 -15.79 -4.60
CA GLY A 283 19.37 -16.58 -4.59
C GLY A 283 18.36 -16.12 -3.54
N SER A 284 18.58 -14.97 -2.92
CA SER A 284 17.69 -14.39 -1.92
C SER A 284 16.41 -13.80 -2.53
N VAL A 285 15.47 -13.39 -1.69
CA VAL A 285 14.23 -12.70 -2.07
C VAL A 285 14.20 -11.31 -1.46
N LEU A 286 13.75 -10.32 -2.23
CA LEU A 286 13.58 -8.95 -1.76
C LEU A 286 12.10 -8.56 -1.80
N LYS A 287 11.54 -8.16 -0.65
CA LYS A 287 10.24 -7.50 -0.54
C LYS A 287 10.45 -6.00 -0.29
N LEU A 288 9.77 -5.16 -1.07
CA LEU A 288 9.78 -3.71 -0.94
C LEU A 288 8.36 -3.17 -0.80
N ASP A 289 8.03 -2.66 0.38
CA ASP A 289 6.76 -1.98 0.65
C ASP A 289 7.02 -0.94 1.72
N CYS A 290 7.59 0.19 1.30
CA CYS A 290 8.18 1.19 2.20
C CYS A 290 7.71 2.61 1.85
N GLU A 291 6.51 2.71 1.26
CA GLU A 291 5.78 3.95 1.08
C GLU A 291 6.56 5.01 0.30
N GLY A 292 7.42 4.57 -0.63
CA GLY A 292 8.18 5.43 -1.53
C GLY A 292 9.69 5.23 -1.55
N CYS A 293 10.28 4.46 -0.63
CA CYS A 293 11.72 4.22 -0.64
C CYS A 293 12.16 3.32 -1.83
N GLU A 294 11.21 2.65 -2.49
CA GLU A 294 11.48 1.62 -3.50
C GLU A 294 12.31 2.17 -4.67
N TYR A 295 12.12 3.45 -4.98
CA TYR A 295 12.77 4.15 -6.09
C TYR A 295 14.24 4.37 -5.83
N ASP A 296 14.60 5.02 -4.72
CA ASP A 296 16.00 5.24 -4.39
C ASP A 296 16.73 3.92 -4.12
N PHE A 297 16.02 2.94 -3.57
CA PHE A 297 16.57 1.64 -3.20
C PHE A 297 16.86 0.72 -4.40
N ILE A 298 16.11 0.87 -5.51
CA ILE A 298 16.32 0.06 -6.72
C ILE A 298 17.06 0.85 -7.81
N LEU A 299 16.72 2.12 -8.04
CA LEU A 299 17.24 2.87 -9.18
C LEU A 299 18.72 3.24 -9.03
N ASN A 300 19.18 3.48 -7.80
CA ASN A 300 20.56 3.87 -7.49
C ASN A 300 21.53 2.69 -7.40
N GLU A 301 21.04 1.45 -7.42
CA GLU A 301 21.88 0.26 -7.25
C GLU A 301 22.42 -0.28 -8.58
N ASP A 302 23.62 -0.86 -8.54
CA ASP A 302 24.20 -1.52 -9.72
C ASP A 302 23.52 -2.86 -10.00
N SER A 303 23.56 -3.33 -11.25
CA SER A 303 22.99 -4.64 -11.63
C SER A 303 23.58 -5.79 -10.80
N SER A 304 24.85 -5.70 -10.40
CA SER A 304 25.52 -6.70 -9.56
C SER A 304 24.96 -6.78 -8.13
N THR A 305 24.42 -5.68 -7.59
CA THR A 305 23.66 -5.69 -6.32
C THR A 305 22.36 -6.47 -6.53
N LEU A 306 21.64 -6.19 -7.62
CA LEU A 306 20.35 -6.80 -7.94
C LEU A 306 20.46 -8.29 -8.32
N GLU A 307 21.64 -8.78 -8.70
CA GLU A 307 21.93 -10.20 -8.96
C GLU A 307 21.92 -11.09 -7.71
N TYR A 308 21.88 -10.52 -6.50
CA TYR A 308 21.73 -11.32 -5.28
C TYR A 308 20.33 -11.92 -5.14
N PHE A 309 19.34 -11.39 -5.88
CA PHE A 309 17.95 -11.76 -5.73
C PHE A 309 17.46 -12.56 -6.93
N ASP A 310 16.84 -13.70 -6.68
CA ASP A 310 16.09 -14.45 -7.70
C ASP A 310 14.71 -13.84 -7.91
N GLN A 311 14.16 -13.22 -6.85
CA GLN A 311 12.81 -12.71 -6.81
C GLN A 311 12.77 -11.36 -6.11
N VAL A 312 12.07 -10.41 -6.72
CA VAL A 312 11.72 -9.13 -6.11
C VAL A 312 10.21 -8.98 -6.15
N ILE A 313 9.61 -8.70 -5.00
CA ILE A 313 8.20 -8.33 -4.88
C ILE A 313 8.10 -6.95 -4.28
N MET A 314 7.20 -6.12 -4.82
CA MET A 314 7.18 -4.71 -4.52
C MET A 314 5.78 -4.13 -4.58
N GLU A 315 5.42 -3.30 -3.61
CA GLU A 315 4.38 -2.28 -3.77
C GLU A 315 5.04 -0.96 -4.16
N TYR A 316 4.73 -0.43 -5.34
CA TYR A 316 5.29 0.83 -5.83
C TYR A 316 4.31 1.96 -5.55
N HIS A 317 4.83 3.16 -5.22
CA HIS A 317 4.00 4.30 -4.75
C HIS A 317 3.90 5.50 -5.72
N TYR A 318 4.72 5.51 -6.77
CA TYR A 318 4.88 6.61 -7.74
C TYR A 318 4.94 6.11 -9.20
N GLY A 319 4.30 4.99 -9.52
CA GLY A 319 4.36 4.32 -10.83
C GLY A 319 5.57 3.37 -11.00
N TYR A 320 5.43 2.36 -11.85
CA TYR A 320 6.35 1.25 -12.01
C TYR A 320 7.34 1.39 -13.17
N SER A 321 7.13 2.30 -14.15
CA SER A 321 7.88 2.24 -15.41
C SER A 321 9.40 2.24 -15.27
N LEU A 322 9.94 3.10 -14.41
CA LEU A 322 11.39 3.20 -14.19
C LEU A 322 11.93 1.96 -13.45
N LEU A 323 11.19 1.49 -12.43
CA LEU A 323 11.52 0.30 -11.65
C LEU A 323 11.53 -0.95 -12.54
N LYS A 324 10.48 -1.13 -13.35
CA LYS A 324 10.37 -2.19 -14.33
C LYS A 324 11.55 -2.20 -15.28
N ARG A 325 11.87 -1.06 -15.90
CA ARG A 325 13.02 -0.96 -16.82
C ARG A 325 14.34 -1.29 -16.15
N LYS A 326 14.57 -0.81 -14.92
CA LYS A 326 15.79 -1.10 -14.16
C LYS A 326 15.94 -2.60 -13.89
N LEU A 327 14.87 -3.26 -13.43
CA LEU A 327 14.87 -4.69 -13.15
C LEU A 327 14.99 -5.54 -14.42
N GLU A 328 14.32 -5.17 -15.52
CA GLU A 328 14.48 -5.85 -16.81
C GLU A 328 15.92 -5.75 -17.34
N ASN A 329 16.53 -4.56 -17.24
CA ASN A 329 17.94 -4.37 -17.61
C ASN A 329 18.90 -5.16 -16.71
N ALA A 330 18.49 -5.46 -15.47
CA ALA A 330 19.25 -6.32 -14.56
C ALA A 330 19.00 -7.83 -14.81
N GLY A 331 18.19 -8.20 -15.81
CA GLY A 331 17.94 -9.58 -16.21
C GLY A 331 16.73 -10.24 -15.56
N PHE A 332 15.82 -9.46 -14.98
CA PHE A 332 14.56 -10.00 -14.46
C PHE A 332 13.45 -9.99 -15.51
N LYS A 333 12.55 -10.98 -15.42
CA LYS A 333 11.23 -10.94 -16.03
C LYS A 333 10.24 -10.27 -15.09
N VAL A 334 9.63 -9.18 -15.55
CA VAL A 334 8.79 -8.33 -14.70
C VAL A 334 7.30 -8.45 -15.07
N LYS A 335 6.45 -8.65 -14.05
CA LYS A 335 5.00 -8.55 -14.11
C LYS A 335 4.54 -7.39 -13.22
N VAL A 336 3.49 -6.70 -13.63
CA VAL A 336 2.92 -5.57 -12.88
C VAL A 336 1.41 -5.69 -12.81
N THR A 337 0.81 -5.24 -11.70
CA THR A 337 -0.64 -5.07 -11.63
C THR A 337 -1.06 -3.80 -12.38
N LYS A 338 -2.37 -3.62 -12.55
CA LYS A 338 -2.88 -2.35 -13.04
C LYS A 338 -2.59 -1.27 -12.00
N PRO A 339 -2.07 -0.09 -12.41
CA PRO A 339 -1.86 1.00 -11.49
C PRO A 339 -3.19 1.58 -11.03
N GLU A 340 -3.22 2.01 -9.77
CA GLU A 340 -4.39 2.55 -9.09
C GLU A 340 -4.07 3.94 -8.54
N LEU A 341 -4.99 4.89 -8.73
CA LEU A 341 -4.82 6.23 -8.17
C LEU A 341 -5.27 6.22 -6.71
N TRP A 342 -4.41 6.72 -5.84
CA TRP A 342 -4.64 6.72 -4.40
C TRP A 342 -4.27 8.03 -3.74
N ASP A 343 -5.07 8.39 -2.75
CA ASP A 343 -4.90 9.58 -1.93
C ASP A 343 -4.89 9.14 -0.46
N ASN A 344 -3.92 9.64 0.31
CA ASN A 344 -3.86 9.42 1.74
C ASN A 344 -3.67 10.73 2.51
N GLN A 345 -3.55 10.62 3.82
CA GLN A 345 -3.41 11.78 4.71
C GLN A 345 -2.07 12.52 4.52
N PHE A 346 -1.06 11.87 3.94
CA PHE A 346 0.29 12.41 3.74
C PHE A 346 0.55 12.92 2.32
N ARG A 347 -0.03 12.27 1.30
CA ARG A 347 0.20 12.52 -0.13
C ARG A 347 -1.07 12.29 -0.93
N ARG A 348 -1.27 13.11 -1.96
CA ARG A 348 -2.34 12.95 -2.96
C ARG A 348 -1.74 12.58 -4.30
N GLY A 349 -2.51 11.85 -5.11
CA GLY A 349 -2.11 11.45 -6.47
C GLY A 349 -1.02 10.38 -6.52
N LEU A 350 -0.95 9.50 -5.52
CA LEU A 350 -0.07 8.34 -5.55
C LEU A 350 -0.56 7.37 -6.64
N ILE A 351 0.38 6.79 -7.37
CA ILE A 351 0.09 5.78 -8.39
C ILE A 351 0.65 4.46 -7.86
N LEU A 352 -0.25 3.70 -7.24
CA LEU A 352 0.06 2.47 -6.55
C LEU A 352 -0.06 1.24 -7.45
N GLY A 353 0.57 0.16 -7.02
CA GLY A 353 0.32 -1.18 -7.51
C GLY A 353 1.48 -2.10 -7.17
N LYS A 354 1.46 -3.31 -7.72
CA LYS A 354 2.44 -4.34 -7.39
C LYS A 354 3.30 -4.69 -8.58
N LEU A 355 4.58 -4.91 -8.31
CA LEU A 355 5.58 -5.36 -9.25
C LEU A 355 6.18 -6.68 -8.73
N TYR A 356 6.25 -7.66 -9.62
CA TYR A 356 6.85 -8.96 -9.36
C TYR A 356 7.94 -9.18 -10.40
N ALA A 357 9.17 -9.45 -9.95
CA ALA A 357 10.32 -9.66 -10.82
C ALA A 357 10.96 -11.02 -10.49
N PHE A 358 11.24 -11.82 -11.51
CA PHE A 358 11.80 -13.18 -11.35
C PHE A 358 13.01 -13.36 -12.27
N ARG A 359 14.06 -14.04 -11.79
CA ARG A 359 15.13 -14.58 -12.62
C ARG A 359 14.77 -16.00 -13.05
N GLU A 360 15.01 -16.31 -14.31
CA GLU A 360 14.85 -17.66 -14.88
C GLU A 360 16.08 -18.53 -14.64
#